data_AF-A0A4R7NR57-F1
#
_entry.id   AF-A0A4R7NR57-F1
#
_cell.length_a   1.000
_cell.length_b   1.000
_cell.length_c   1.000
_cell.angle_alpha   90.00
_cell.angle_beta   90.00
_cell.angle_gamma   90.00
#
_symmetry.space_group_name_H-M   'P 1'
#
loop_
_entity.id
_entity.type
_entity.pdbx_description
1 polymer ?
#
loop_
_entity_poly.entity_id
_entity_poly.type
_entity_poly.pdbx_seq_one_letter_code
_entity_poly.pdbx_strand_id
1 'polypeptide(L)'
;MADPEMITPAARATRELHENEPAEVYVRGLHVELSKCSSGMRMALLRYISPESGGSNPLAELEALEERTLAEACAKLAGDMVSARRDDDAIEDALTTLRGHLEEHFIQRKYAALYER
;
A
#
# COMPACT_ATOMS: atom_id res chain seq x y z
N MET A 1 -37.16 -30.35 10.77
CA MET A 1 -36.24 -29.64 11.69
C MET A 1 -34.85 -29.88 11.14
N ALA A 2 -34.29 -28.91 10.42
CA ALA A 2 -32.96 -29.01 9.82
C ALA A 2 -31.92 -28.51 10.83
N ASP A 3 -30.80 -29.23 10.91
CA ASP A 3 -29.67 -29.00 11.83
C ASP A 3 -29.15 -27.54 11.81
N PRO A 4 -28.69 -27.02 12.96
CA PRO A 4 -28.06 -25.71 13.02
C PRO A 4 -26.73 -25.76 12.25
N GLU A 5 -26.61 -24.88 11.26
CA GLU A 5 -25.44 -24.72 10.39
C GLU A 5 -24.12 -24.83 11.19
N MET A 6 -23.33 -25.86 10.90
CA MET A 6 -21.90 -25.88 11.23
C MET A 6 -21.20 -24.82 10.39
N ILE A 7 -21.27 -23.57 10.86
CA ILE A 7 -20.46 -22.48 10.32
C ILE A 7 -19.00 -22.88 10.54
N THR A 8 -18.27 -23.09 9.44
CA THR A 8 -16.85 -23.45 9.50
C THR A 8 -16.06 -22.34 10.21
N PRO A 9 -14.92 -22.65 10.87
CA PRO A 9 -14.12 -21.64 11.56
C PRO A 9 -13.75 -20.46 10.66
N ALA A 10 -13.49 -20.72 9.38
CA ALA A 10 -13.24 -19.69 8.36
C ALA A 10 -14.47 -18.82 8.07
N ALA A 11 -15.67 -19.42 7.96
CA ALA A 11 -16.91 -18.68 7.76
C ALA A 11 -17.30 -17.86 9.01
N ARG A 12 -16.98 -18.36 10.20
CA ARG A 12 -17.19 -17.64 11.47
C ARG A 12 -16.24 -16.45 11.59
N ALA A 13 -14.95 -16.64 11.31
CA ALA A 13 -13.96 -15.56 11.29
C ALA A 13 -14.31 -14.48 10.24
N THR A 14 -14.80 -14.88 9.06
CA THR A 14 -15.25 -13.94 8.02
C THR A 14 -16.45 -13.11 8.48
N ARG A 15 -17.36 -13.71 9.26
CA ARG A 15 -18.57 -13.05 9.77
C ARG A 15 -18.26 -12.12 10.95
N GLU A 16 -17.38 -12.53 11.87
CA GLU A 16 -16.93 -11.72 13.01
C GLU A 16 -16.12 -10.50 12.56
N LEU A 17 -15.32 -10.62 11.49
CA LEU A 17 -14.65 -9.49 10.83
C LEU A 17 -15.65 -8.46 10.29
N HIS A 18 -16.83 -8.90 9.84
CA HIS A 18 -17.83 -8.04 9.23
C HIS A 18 -18.69 -7.29 10.26
N GLU A 19 -18.87 -7.85 11.46
CA GLU A 19 -19.70 -7.31 12.54
C GLU A 19 -18.95 -6.28 13.43
N ASN A 20 -17.61 -6.28 13.44
CA ASN A 20 -16.77 -5.32 14.17
C ASN A 20 -15.74 -4.61 13.27
N GLU A 21 -16.08 -4.42 12.00
CA GLU A 21 -15.11 -3.89 11.06
C GLU A 21 -14.78 -2.42 11.37
N PRO A 22 -13.49 -2.07 11.56
CA PRO A 22 -13.12 -0.69 11.77
C PRO A 22 -13.49 0.14 10.53
N ALA A 23 -13.98 1.37 10.74
CA ALA A 23 -14.27 2.27 9.62
C ALA A 23 -13.00 2.62 8.82
N GLU A 24 -11.87 2.67 9.52
CA GLU A 24 -10.58 3.09 9.00
C GLU A 24 -9.46 2.19 9.52
N VAL A 25 -8.43 1.98 8.71
CA VAL A 25 -7.24 1.19 9.08
C VAL A 25 -5.97 1.96 8.71
N TYR A 26 -4.93 1.80 9.54
CA TYR A 26 -3.61 2.30 9.23
C TYR A 26 -2.74 1.17 8.70
N VAL A 27 -2.33 1.27 7.43
CA VAL A 27 -1.57 0.24 6.75
C VAL A 27 -0.39 0.89 6.07
N ARG A 28 0.83 0.52 6.49
CA ARG A 28 2.08 0.86 5.76
C ARG A 28 2.25 2.37 5.51
N GLY A 29 1.88 3.21 6.47
CA GLY A 29 1.97 4.67 6.30
C GLY A 29 0.71 5.33 5.76
N LEU A 30 -0.29 4.56 5.36
CA LEU A 30 -1.54 5.05 4.77
C LEU A 30 -2.69 4.95 5.77
N HIS A 31 -3.50 6.01 5.81
CA HIS A 31 -4.79 6.00 6.46
C HIS A 31 -5.87 5.65 5.45
N VAL A 32 -6.55 4.51 5.62
CA VAL A 32 -7.45 3.93 4.62
C VAL A 32 -8.87 3.84 5.15
N GLU A 33 -9.83 4.44 4.45
CA GLU A 33 -11.27 4.34 4.73
C GLU A 33 -11.85 3.11 4.04
N LEU A 34 -12.21 2.08 4.80
CA LEU A 34 -12.65 0.80 4.23
C LEU A 34 -13.97 0.89 3.46
N SER A 35 -14.77 1.93 3.72
CA SER A 35 -16.01 2.23 3.00
C SER A 35 -15.78 2.70 1.55
N LYS A 36 -14.58 3.21 1.25
CA LYS A 36 -14.18 3.66 -0.10
C LYS A 36 -13.56 2.55 -0.92
N CYS A 37 -13.06 1.49 -0.29
CA CYS A 37 -12.51 0.33 -0.97
C CYS A 37 -13.58 -0.50 -1.69
N SER A 38 -13.18 -1.19 -2.75
CA SER A 38 -13.98 -2.30 -3.30
C SER A 38 -14.09 -3.44 -2.29
N SER A 39 -15.14 -4.27 -2.37
CA SER A 39 -15.34 -5.38 -1.44
C SER A 39 -14.15 -6.35 -1.40
N GLY A 40 -13.54 -6.62 -2.56
CA GLY A 40 -12.36 -7.47 -2.67
C GLY A 40 -11.14 -6.87 -1.96
N MET A 41 -10.89 -5.58 -2.16
CA MET A 41 -9.78 -4.87 -1.52
C MET A 41 -9.97 -4.74 -0.01
N ARG A 42 -11.19 -4.42 0.43
CA ARG A 42 -11.57 -4.39 1.84
C ARG A 42 -11.25 -5.72 2.53
N MET A 43 -11.69 -6.84 1.96
CA MET A 43 -11.36 -8.17 2.49
C MET A 43 -9.86 -8.48 2.46
N ALA A 44 -9.14 -8.05 1.41
CA ALA A 44 -7.70 -8.23 1.34
C ALA A 44 -6.96 -7.48 2.46
N LEU A 45 -7.33 -6.22 2.71
CA LEU A 45 -6.79 -5.41 3.80
C LEU A 45 -7.08 -6.02 5.17
N LEU A 46 -8.32 -6.43 5.44
CA LEU A 46 -8.70 -7.06 6.71
C LEU A 46 -7.90 -8.34 6.98
N ARG A 47 -7.71 -9.18 5.94
CA ARG A 47 -6.87 -10.38 6.06
C ARG A 47 -5.40 -10.04 6.24
N TYR A 48 -4.90 -8.98 5.62
CA TYR A 48 -3.52 -8.56 5.77
C TYR A 48 -3.21 -8.05 7.19
N ILE A 49 -4.12 -7.27 7.78
CA ILE A 49 -3.92 -6.72 9.14
C ILE A 49 -4.27 -7.70 10.25
N SER A 50 -5.06 -8.74 9.95
CA SER A 50 -5.45 -9.75 10.92
C SER A 50 -4.27 -10.71 11.21
N PRO A 51 -3.79 -10.80 12.46
CA PRO A 51 -2.64 -11.63 12.82
C PRO A 51 -2.81 -13.12 12.50
N GLU A 52 -4.05 -13.61 12.47
CA GLU A 52 -4.38 -15.03 12.33
C GLU A 52 -4.62 -15.44 10.87
N SER A 53 -4.81 -14.47 9.97
CA SER A 53 -5.29 -14.70 8.61
C SER A 53 -4.18 -14.97 7.59
N GLY A 54 -2.93 -14.61 7.90
CA GLY A 54 -1.79 -14.76 7.00
C GLY A 54 -1.96 -14.06 5.64
N GLY A 55 -2.75 -13.00 5.57
CA GLY A 55 -3.00 -12.27 4.33
C GLY A 55 -1.71 -11.66 3.76
N SER A 56 -1.58 -11.65 2.44
CA SER A 56 -0.48 -10.94 1.75
C SER A 56 -0.75 -9.45 1.69
N ASN A 57 0.31 -8.64 1.63
CA ASN A 57 0.20 -7.20 1.42
C ASN A 57 -0.44 -6.93 0.04
N PRO A 58 -1.65 -6.33 -0.02
CA PRO A 58 -2.32 -6.05 -1.29
C PRO A 58 -1.60 -5.00 -2.15
N LEU A 59 -0.67 -4.24 -1.57
CA LEU A 59 0.13 -3.22 -2.25
C LEU A 59 1.56 -3.67 -2.57
N ALA A 60 1.91 -4.94 -2.33
CA ALA A 60 3.29 -5.42 -2.46
C ALA A 60 3.92 -5.13 -3.83
N GLU A 61 3.17 -5.38 -4.92
CA GLU A 61 3.67 -5.13 -6.28
C GLU A 61 3.89 -3.64 -6.56
N LEU A 62 3.03 -2.79 -6.02
CA LEU A 62 3.12 -1.34 -6.18
C LEU A 62 4.26 -0.76 -5.35
N GLU A 63 4.48 -1.27 -4.13
CA GLU A 63 5.65 -0.93 -3.30
C GLU A 63 6.96 -1.40 -3.97
N ALA A 64 6.98 -2.59 -4.56
CA ALA A 64 8.15 -3.07 -5.30
C ALA A 64 8.43 -2.22 -6.55
N LEU A 65 7.37 -1.72 -7.22
CA LEU A 65 7.51 -0.80 -8.35
C LEU A 65 8.04 0.56 -7.90
N GLU A 66 7.55 1.08 -6.77
CA GLU A 66 8.03 2.31 -6.15
C GLU A 66 9.52 2.25 -5.85
N GLU A 67 9.97 1.19 -5.17
CA GLU A 67 11.38 1.01 -4.83
C GLU A 67 12.27 0.99 -6.08
N ARG A 68 11.90 0.23 -7.11
CA ARG A 68 12.65 0.18 -8.37
C ARG A 68 12.66 1.53 -9.08
N THR A 69 11.51 2.20 -9.15
CA THR A 69 11.37 3.48 -9.84
C THR A 69 12.20 4.57 -9.15
N LEU A 70 12.17 4.61 -7.81
CA LEU A 70 12.99 5.51 -7.01
C LEU A 70 14.49 5.26 -7.26
N ALA A 71 14.93 4.01 -7.18
CA ALA A 71 16.33 3.66 -7.39
C ALA A 71 16.80 4.04 -8.80
N GLU A 72 16.03 3.71 -9.83
CA GLU A 72 16.34 4.03 -11.23
C GLU A 72 16.38 5.54 -11.48
N ALA A 73 15.38 6.28 -10.99
CA ALA A 73 15.28 7.72 -11.18
C ALA A 73 16.41 8.47 -10.45
N CYS A 74 16.71 8.08 -9.21
CA CYS A 74 17.82 8.64 -8.44
C CYS A 74 19.17 8.35 -9.08
N ALA A 75 19.42 7.11 -9.52
CA ALA A 75 20.66 6.74 -10.19
C ALA A 75 20.86 7.52 -11.49
N LYS A 76 19.79 7.67 -12.28
CA LYS A 76 19.82 8.47 -13.51
C LYS A 76 20.11 9.94 -13.22
N LEU A 77 19.38 10.56 -12.31
CA LEU A 77 19.56 11.97 -11.96
C LEU A 77 20.96 12.25 -11.41
N ALA A 78 21.44 11.40 -10.49
CA ALA A 78 22.79 11.52 -9.95
C ALA A 78 23.86 11.41 -11.04
N GLY A 79 23.73 10.43 -11.95
CA GLY A 79 24.65 10.25 -13.08
C GLY A 79 24.68 11.46 -14.02
N ASP A 80 23.52 12.01 -14.35
CA ASP A 80 23.38 13.21 -15.20
C ASP A 80 24.02 14.44 -14.53
N MET A 81 23.80 14.63 -13.23
CA MET A 81 24.33 15.78 -12.49
C MET A 81 25.85 15.71 -12.26
N VAL A 82 26.38 14.51 -11.96
CA VAL A 82 27.83 14.28 -11.88
C VAL A 82 28.49 14.55 -13.24
N SER A 83 27.88 14.10 -14.34
CA SER A 83 28.36 14.37 -15.70
C SER A 83 28.35 15.86 -16.04
N ALA A 84 27.36 16.59 -15.50
CA ALA A 84 27.25 18.04 -15.60
C ALA A 84 28.14 18.82 -14.60
N ARG A 85 28.97 18.12 -13.80
CA ARG A 85 29.86 18.71 -12.77
C ARG A 85 29.12 19.62 -11.79
N ARG A 86 27.91 19.23 -11.39
CA ARG A 86 27.20 19.87 -10.27
C ARG A 86 27.95 19.58 -8.97
N ASP A 87 27.89 20.52 -8.04
CA ASP A 87 28.37 20.34 -6.68
C ASP A 87 27.48 19.36 -5.88
N ASP A 88 28.04 18.82 -4.81
CA ASP A 88 27.39 17.78 -3.99
C ASP A 88 26.09 18.28 -3.34
N ASP A 89 26.05 19.53 -2.88
CA ASP A 89 24.85 20.14 -2.27
C ASP A 89 23.70 20.20 -3.29
N ALA A 90 23.98 20.66 -4.51
CA ALA A 90 22.98 20.69 -5.57
C ALA A 90 22.48 19.28 -5.94
N ILE A 91 23.35 18.27 -5.90
CA ILE A 91 22.97 16.87 -6.14
C ILE A 91 22.06 16.36 -5.02
N GLU A 92 22.42 16.61 -3.76
CA GLU A 92 21.61 16.20 -2.60
C GLU A 92 20.23 16.85 -2.60
N ASP A 93 20.16 18.15 -2.87
CA ASP A 93 18.89 18.89 -2.97
C ASP A 93 17.99 18.33 -4.08
N ALA A 94 18.57 18.04 -5.26
CA ALA A 94 17.83 17.51 -6.40
C ALA A 94 17.32 16.09 -6.14
N LEU A 95 18.15 15.21 -5.55
CA LEU A 95 17.74 13.86 -5.18
C LEU A 95 16.67 13.84 -4.09
N THR A 96 16.79 14.71 -3.08
CA THR A 96 15.78 14.86 -2.03
C THR A 96 14.45 15.33 -2.60
N THR A 97 14.50 16.31 -3.50
CA THR A 97 13.31 16.83 -4.19
C THR A 97 12.65 15.77 -5.07
N LEU A 98 13.44 15.03 -5.87
CA LEU A 98 12.93 13.94 -6.70
C LEU A 98 12.26 12.86 -5.87
N ARG A 99 12.88 12.46 -4.75
CA ARG A 99 12.30 11.46 -3.85
C ARG A 99 10.95 11.92 -3.33
N GLY A 100 10.83 13.16 -2.87
CA GLY A 100 9.55 13.70 -2.37
C GLY A 100 8.43 13.66 -3.42
N HIS A 101 8.73 14.04 -4.67
CA HIS A 101 7.75 13.96 -5.76
C HIS A 101 7.32 12.52 -6.09
N LEU A 102 8.26 11.59 -6.09
CA LEU A 102 7.96 10.19 -6.38
C LEU A 102 7.17 9.54 -5.23
N GLU A 103 7.52 9.82 -3.98
CA GLU A 103 6.77 9.36 -2.81
C GLU A 103 5.31 9.85 -2.85
N GLU A 104 5.08 11.14 -3.12
CA GLU A 104 3.73 11.69 -3.25
C GLU A 104 2.95 11.00 -4.39
N HIS A 105 3.58 10.82 -5.55
CA HIS A 105 2.98 10.12 -6.69
C HIS A 105 2.59 8.68 -6.35
N PHE A 106 3.45 7.95 -5.64
CA PHE A 106 3.16 6.56 -5.26
C PHE A 106 2.12 6.48 -4.14
N ILE A 107 2.05 7.44 -3.22
CA ILE A 107 0.93 7.55 -2.26
C ILE A 107 -0.39 7.70 -3.01
N GLN A 108 -0.47 8.59 -4.00
CA GLN A 108 -1.67 8.77 -4.82
C GLN A 108 -2.06 7.48 -5.56
N ARG A 109 -1.08 6.78 -6.14
CA ARG A 109 -1.32 5.50 -6.82
C ARG A 109 -1.77 4.39 -5.87
N LYS A 110 -1.22 4.33 -4.64
CA LYS A 110 -1.68 3.38 -3.62
C LYS A 110 -3.14 3.66 -3.26
N TYR A 111 -3.50 4.93 -3.05
CA TYR A 111 -4.90 5.28 -2.82
C TYR A 111 -5.82 4.96 -3.99
N ALA A 112 -5.39 5.20 -5.23
CA ALA A 112 -6.15 4.80 -6.41
C ALA A 112 -6.36 3.28 -6.43
N ALA A 113 -5.30 2.48 -6.25
CA ALA A 113 -5.41 1.02 -6.22
C ALA A 113 -6.32 0.51 -5.08
N LEU A 114 -6.33 1.21 -3.93
CA LEU A 114 -7.19 0.85 -2.79
C LEU A 114 -8.67 1.18 -3.02
N TYR A 115 -8.96 2.25 -3.75
CA TYR A 115 -10.31 2.83 -3.89
C TYR A 115 -10.94 2.69 -5.28
N GLU A 116 -10.20 2.19 -6.27
CA GLU A 116 -10.76 1.82 -7.57
C GLU A 116 -11.88 0.78 -7.37
N ARG A 117 -13.04 1.06 -7.97
CA ARG A 117 -14.30 0.33 -7.80
C ARG A 117 -14.56 -0.61 -8.97
#